data_AF-A0A1R1PMD9-F1
#
_entry.id   AF-A0A1R1PMD9-F1
#
_cell.length_a   1.000
_cell.length_b   1.000
_cell.length_c   1.000
_cell.angle_alpha   90.00
_cell.angle_beta   90.00
_cell.angle_gamma   90.00
#
_symmetry.space_group_name_H-M   'P 1'
#
loop_
_entity.id
_entity.type
_entity.pdbx_description
1 polymer ?
#
loop_
_entity_poly.entity_id
_entity_poly.type
_entity_poly.pdbx_seq_one_letter_code
_entity_poly.pdbx_strand_id
1 'polypeptide(L)'
;MGRVKNRGLHIIHGEDVARAIIEGLYKYPTPGQRWIVSEPECYDMLQIFSHYMDQPSLEILKKIIEDPSNKQYIPESSLDEIKNGKYKNNIQRRVDPDEFWKTFGLTPLHSFRFDSKYQTTFELSRV
;
A
#
# COMPACT_ATOMS: atom_id res chain seq x y z
N MET A 1 -0.95 18.96 -12.59
CA MET A 1 0.16 18.04 -12.92
C MET A 1 0.88 17.58 -11.63
N GLY A 2 0.19 16.83 -10.76
CA GLY A 2 0.67 16.51 -9.40
C GLY A 2 0.45 15.06 -8.92
N ARG A 3 0.00 14.16 -9.81
CA ARG A 3 -0.37 12.78 -9.41
C ARG A 3 0.83 11.89 -9.12
N VAL A 4 1.95 12.05 -9.84
CA VAL A 4 3.16 11.21 -9.67
C VAL A 4 3.92 11.53 -8.38
N LYS A 5 3.83 12.78 -7.89
CA LYS A 5 4.44 13.17 -6.59
C LYS A 5 3.76 12.53 -5.39
N ASN A 6 2.53 12.05 -5.55
CA ASN A 6 1.72 11.59 -4.45
C ASN A 6 1.49 10.08 -4.60
N ARG A 7 2.45 9.32 -4.08
CA ARG A 7 2.58 7.87 -4.27
C ARG A 7 1.92 7.04 -3.17
N GLY A 8 1.32 7.70 -2.18
CA GLY A 8 0.66 7.06 -1.05
C GLY A 8 -0.54 6.23 -1.51
N LEU A 9 -0.52 4.95 -1.15
CA LEU A 9 -1.60 4.00 -1.41
C LEU A 9 -2.15 3.48 -0.08
N HIS A 10 -3.48 3.47 0.00
CA HIS A 10 -4.25 2.85 1.08
C HIS A 10 -4.63 1.45 0.64
N ILE A 11 -4.36 0.46 1.49
CA ILE A 11 -4.61 -0.96 1.22
C ILE A 11 -5.31 -1.54 2.43
N ILE A 12 -6.11 -2.58 2.21
CA ILE A 12 -6.71 -3.37 3.27
C ILE A 12 -6.85 -4.82 2.82
N HIS A 13 -6.65 -5.75 3.75
CA HIS A 13 -6.86 -7.17 3.50
C HIS A 13 -8.36 -7.50 3.39
N GLY A 14 -8.71 -8.47 2.53
CA GLY A 14 -10.11 -8.83 2.29
C GLY A 14 -10.84 -9.34 3.54
N GLU A 15 -10.14 -10.04 4.43
CA GLU A 15 -10.72 -10.49 5.71
C GLU A 15 -11.07 -9.31 6.62
N ASP A 16 -10.24 -8.27 6.67
CA ASP A 16 -10.51 -7.08 7.48
C ASP A 16 -11.68 -6.27 6.90
N VAL A 17 -11.86 -6.26 5.57
CA VAL A 17 -13.07 -5.71 4.93
C VAL A 17 -14.31 -6.50 5.35
N ALA A 18 -14.27 -7.83 5.30
CA ALA A 18 -15.40 -8.66 5.70
C ALA A 18 -15.75 -8.45 7.18
N ARG A 19 -14.74 -8.38 8.06
CA ARG A 19 -14.94 -8.05 9.48
C ARG A 19 -15.53 -6.67 9.68
N ALA A 20 -15.06 -5.64 8.97
CA ALA A 20 -15.62 -4.29 9.06
C ALA A 20 -17.12 -4.29 8.72
N ILE A 21 -17.53 -5.07 7.72
CA ILE A 21 -18.94 -5.20 7.33
C ILE A 21 -19.74 -5.97 8.39
N ILE A 22 -19.29 -7.15 8.80
CA ILE A 22 -20.07 -8.05 9.67
C ILE A 22 -20.04 -7.60 11.13
N GLU A 23 -18.85 -7.34 11.67
CA GLU A 23 -18.66 -6.99 13.08
C GLU A 23 -18.94 -5.51 13.36
N GLY A 24 -18.78 -4.65 12.35
CA GLY A 24 -19.10 -3.23 12.43
C GLY A 24 -20.51 -2.93 11.94
N LEU A 25 -20.66 -2.72 10.63
CA LEU A 25 -21.87 -2.12 10.04
C LEU A 25 -23.14 -2.98 10.14
N TYR A 26 -23.01 -4.31 10.11
CA TYR A 26 -24.15 -5.20 10.22
C TYR A 26 -24.67 -5.30 11.65
N LYS A 27 -23.77 -5.42 12.65
CA LYS A 27 -24.15 -5.44 14.08
C LYS A 27 -24.58 -4.07 14.61
N TYR A 28 -23.97 -3.00 14.10
CA TYR A 28 -24.21 -1.63 14.52
C TYR A 28 -24.51 -0.73 13.30
N PRO A 29 -25.71 -0.81 12.71
CA PRO A 29 -26.04 -0.03 11.54
C PRO A 29 -25.97 1.47 11.80
N THR A 30 -25.40 2.21 10.84
CA THR A 30 -25.31 3.68 10.86
C THR A 30 -26.01 4.29 9.64
N PRO A 31 -27.36 4.39 9.62
CA PRO A 31 -28.10 4.86 8.46
C PRO A 31 -27.68 6.26 8.03
N GLY A 32 -27.43 6.44 6.72
CA GLY A 32 -27.04 7.73 6.15
C GLY A 32 -25.56 8.11 6.33
N GLN A 33 -24.79 7.35 7.11
CA GLN A 33 -23.35 7.57 7.24
C GLN A 33 -22.56 6.81 6.18
N ARG A 34 -21.36 7.30 5.86
CA ARG A 34 -20.41 6.68 4.95
C ARG A 34 -19.08 6.54 5.66
N TRP A 35 -18.47 5.38 5.54
CA TRP A 35 -17.24 5.04 6.24
C TRP A 35 -16.12 4.76 5.24
N ILE A 36 -14.92 5.22 5.57
CA ILE A 36 -13.69 4.83 4.88
C ILE A 36 -13.09 3.67 5.67
N VAL A 37 -12.96 2.52 5.02
CA VAL A 37 -12.34 1.34 5.61
C VAL A 37 -11.04 1.07 4.87
N SER A 38 -9.92 1.25 5.56
CA SER A 38 -8.58 0.93 5.09
C SER A 38 -7.70 0.57 6.29
N GLU A 39 -6.56 -0.07 6.07
CA GLU A 39 -5.53 -0.16 7.10
C GLU A 39 -5.07 1.26 7.53
N PRO A 40 -4.72 1.48 8.82
CA PRO A 40 -4.18 2.74 9.32
C PRO A 40 -2.89 3.22 8.65
N GLU A 41 -2.07 2.29 8.15
CA GLU A 41 -0.82 2.58 7.45
C GLU A 41 -1.06 2.98 5.98
N CYS A 42 -0.12 3.74 5.42
CA CYS A 42 -0.13 4.15 4.03
C CYS A 42 1.21 3.81 3.38
N TYR A 43 1.17 3.24 2.19
CA TYR A 43 2.31 2.59 1.54
C TYR A 43 2.80 3.37 0.32
N ASP A 44 4.09 3.24 -0.03
CA ASP A 44 4.61 3.74 -1.31
C ASP A 44 4.33 2.73 -2.43
N MET A 45 3.63 3.16 -3.48
CA MET A 45 3.46 2.34 -4.68
C MET A 45 4.80 1.88 -5.28
N LEU A 46 5.84 2.72 -5.29
CA LEU A 46 7.15 2.31 -5.82
C LEU A 46 7.81 1.23 -4.94
N GLN A 47 7.63 1.32 -3.63
CA GLN A 47 8.09 0.28 -2.72
C GLN A 47 7.34 -1.03 -2.98
N ILE A 48 6.02 -0.99 -3.14
CA ILE A 48 5.21 -2.15 -3.54
C ILE A 48 5.73 -2.76 -4.84
N PHE A 49 5.85 -1.96 -5.89
CA PHE A 49 6.33 -2.44 -7.18
C PHE A 49 7.73 -3.06 -7.09
N SER A 50 8.63 -2.45 -6.32
CA SER A 50 9.98 -2.97 -6.14
C SER A 50 10.06 -4.36 -5.48
N HIS A 51 9.04 -4.76 -4.70
CA HIS A 51 9.04 -6.03 -3.97
C HIS A 51 8.25 -7.15 -4.66
N TYR A 52 7.24 -6.81 -5.46
CA TYR A 52 6.27 -7.78 -5.98
C TYR A 52 6.23 -7.89 -7.52
N MET A 53 6.92 -7.03 -8.26
CA MET A 53 7.01 -7.15 -9.71
C MET A 53 7.98 -8.25 -10.16
N ASP A 54 7.73 -8.82 -11.34
CA ASP A 54 8.62 -9.77 -12.01
C ASP A 54 9.88 -9.08 -12.58
N GLN A 55 10.92 -9.87 -12.86
CA GLN A 55 12.23 -9.34 -13.28
C GLN A 55 12.17 -8.42 -14.51
N PRO A 56 11.45 -8.75 -15.60
CA PRO A 56 11.29 -7.83 -16.74
C PRO A 56 10.72 -6.47 -16.34
N SER A 57 9.72 -6.44 -15.46
CA SER A 57 9.11 -5.20 -14.97
C SER A 57 10.05 -4.44 -14.03
N LEU A 58 10.83 -5.13 -13.21
CA LEU A 58 11.85 -4.49 -12.35
C LEU A 58 12.94 -3.81 -13.16
N GLU A 59 13.37 -4.38 -14.29
CA GLU A 59 14.34 -3.75 -15.20
C GLU A 59 13.79 -2.48 -15.86
N ILE A 60 12.51 -2.47 -16.22
CA ILE A 60 11.84 -1.26 -16.71
C ILE A 60 11.76 -0.21 -15.60
N LEU A 61 11.34 -0.60 -14.40
CA LEU A 61 11.24 0.27 -13.24
C LEU A 61 12.60 0.90 -12.90
N LYS A 62 13.67 0.12 -12.93
CA LYS A 62 15.05 0.58 -12.71
C LYS A 62 15.44 1.67 -13.71
N LYS A 63 15.21 1.47 -15.00
CA LYS A 63 15.48 2.47 -16.04
C LYS A 63 14.71 3.76 -15.80
N ILE A 64 13.45 3.68 -15.36
CA ILE A 64 12.62 4.85 -15.05
C ILE A 64 13.17 5.62 -13.84
N ILE A 65 13.58 4.94 -12.76
CA ILE A 65 14.11 5.55 -11.53
C ILE A 65 15.47 6.22 -11.78
N GLU A 66 16.32 5.57 -12.57
CA GLU A 66 17.69 6.03 -12.84
C GLU A 66 17.74 7.15 -13.89
N ASP A 67 16.68 7.34 -14.68
CA ASP A 67 16.57 8.43 -15.65
C ASP A 67 16.59 9.81 -14.94
N PRO A 68 17.59 10.67 -15.23
CA PRO A 68 17.69 12.00 -14.63
C PRO A 68 16.46 12.89 -14.86
N SER A 69 15.72 12.70 -15.96
CA SER A 69 14.52 13.48 -16.28
C SER A 69 13.36 13.21 -15.31
N ASN A 70 13.38 12.07 -14.62
CA ASN A 70 12.36 11.65 -13.66
C ASN A 70 12.65 12.09 -12.22
N LYS A 71 13.82 12.69 -11.93
CA LYS A 71 14.23 13.09 -10.57
C LYS A 71 13.28 14.08 -9.88
N GLN A 72 12.56 14.88 -10.66
CA GLN A 72 11.52 15.78 -10.16
C GLN A 72 10.29 15.04 -9.59
N TYR A 73 10.10 13.78 -9.97
CA TYR A 73 9.01 12.91 -9.54
C TYR A 73 9.50 11.84 -8.57
N ILE A 74 10.65 11.22 -8.87
CA ILE A 74 11.27 10.14 -8.10
C ILE A 74 12.62 10.67 -7.60
N PRO A 75 12.67 11.31 -6.42
CA PRO A 75 13.92 11.82 -5.84
C PRO A 75 14.92 10.70 -5.51
N GLU A 76 14.44 9.47 -5.34
CA GLU A 76 15.27 8.30 -5.04
C GLU A 76 16.28 8.03 -6.16
N SER A 77 17.49 7.60 -5.77
CA SER A 77 18.61 7.46 -6.71
C SER A 77 18.72 6.07 -7.32
N SER A 78 18.18 5.05 -6.66
CA SER A 78 18.21 3.67 -7.15
C SER A 78 17.02 2.84 -6.68
N LEU A 79 16.80 1.71 -7.36
CA LEU A 79 15.80 0.72 -6.96
C LEU A 79 16.12 0.10 -5.57
N ASP A 80 17.40 -0.06 -5.23
CA ASP A 80 17.81 -0.60 -3.93
C ASP A 80 17.52 0.37 -2.78
N GLU A 81 17.61 1.68 -3.00
CA GLU A 81 17.20 2.68 -2.01
C GLU A 81 15.70 2.61 -1.71
N ILE A 82 14.88 2.39 -2.75
CA ILE A 82 13.43 2.21 -2.64
C ILE A 82 13.10 0.93 -1.88
N LYS A 83 13.73 -0.19 -2.22
CA LYS A 83 13.52 -1.48 -1.53
C LYS A 83 13.83 -1.39 -0.04
N ASN A 84 14.96 -0.79 0.30
CA ASN A 84 15.41 -0.64 1.68
C ASN A 84 14.57 0.36 2.51
N GLY A 85 13.57 1.01 1.90
CA GLY A 85 12.66 1.92 2.59
C GLY A 85 13.35 3.15 3.19
N LYS A 86 14.55 3.48 2.73
CA LYS A 86 15.35 4.60 3.27
C LYS A 86 14.74 5.96 2.96
N TYR A 87 13.91 6.03 1.91
CA TYR A 87 13.18 7.23 1.51
C TYR A 87 11.69 7.08 1.81
N LYS A 88 11.30 7.14 3.09
CA LYS A 88 9.91 7.40 3.52
C LYS A 88 9.51 8.87 3.36
N ASN A 89 10.15 9.61 2.45
CA ASN A 89 9.96 11.05 2.37
C ASN A 89 8.57 11.37 1.82
N ASN A 90 7.71 11.86 2.71
CA ASN A 90 6.44 12.55 2.43
C ASN A 90 5.25 11.69 1.99
N ILE A 91 5.20 10.40 2.30
CA ILE A 91 3.93 9.67 2.20
C ILE A 91 3.03 10.09 3.33
N GLN A 92 2.06 10.92 2.99
CA GLN A 92 1.03 11.38 3.90
C GLN A 92 -0.25 10.59 3.65
N ARG A 93 -0.92 10.22 4.74
CA ARG A 93 -2.29 9.74 4.68
C ARG A 93 -3.16 10.81 4.03
N ARG A 94 -3.89 10.43 2.98
CA ARG A 94 -4.88 11.31 2.33
C ARG A 94 -6.28 11.21 2.90
N VAL A 95 -6.55 10.09 3.58
CA VAL A 95 -7.81 9.79 4.23
C VAL A 95 -7.52 9.38 5.67
N ASP A 96 -8.52 9.53 6.53
CA ASP A 96 -8.46 9.04 7.91
C ASP A 96 -9.15 7.67 8.01
N PRO A 97 -8.41 6.55 7.92
CA PRO A 97 -8.96 5.22 8.20
C PRO A 97 -9.26 4.97 9.68
N ASP A 98 -8.73 5.76 10.62
CA ASP A 98 -8.80 5.41 12.05
C ASP A 98 -10.20 5.59 12.62
N GLU A 99 -10.97 6.52 12.06
CA GLU A 99 -12.31 6.89 12.54
C GLU A 99 -13.25 5.69 12.58
N PHE A 100 -13.26 4.88 11.51
CA PHE A 100 -14.07 3.66 11.45
C PHE A 100 -13.68 2.68 12.56
N TRP A 101 -12.40 2.31 12.62
CA TRP A 101 -11.88 1.34 13.58
C TRP A 101 -12.16 1.75 15.03
N LYS A 102 -11.93 3.02 15.36
CA LYS A 102 -12.22 3.59 16.69
C LYS A 102 -13.72 3.57 17.00
N THR A 103 -14.58 3.95 16.05
CA THR A 103 -16.03 4.02 16.26
C THR A 103 -16.63 2.67 16.56
N PHE A 104 -16.20 1.61 15.88
CA PHE A 104 -16.74 0.26 16.04
C PHE A 104 -15.94 -0.59 17.05
N GLY A 105 -14.90 -0.05 17.69
CA GLY A 105 -14.06 -0.78 18.63
C GLY A 105 -13.30 -1.96 18.00
N LEU A 106 -12.94 -1.81 16.72
CA LEU A 106 -12.27 -2.83 15.92
C LEU A 106 -10.84 -2.39 15.58
N THR A 107 -10.00 -3.34 15.17
CA THR A 107 -8.69 -3.07 14.57
C THR A 107 -8.46 -4.06 13.43
N PRO A 108 -7.75 -3.68 12.36
CA PRO A 108 -7.30 -4.64 11.35
C PRO A 108 -6.44 -5.73 12.00
N LEU A 109 -6.58 -6.96 11.52
CA LEU A 109 -5.72 -8.08 11.92
C LEU A 109 -4.51 -8.21 11.03
N HIS A 110 -4.66 -7.90 9.75
CA HIS A 110 -3.61 -8.08 8.76
C HIS A 110 -3.02 -6.73 8.39
N SER A 111 -1.70 -6.71 8.33
CA SER A 111 -0.94 -5.56 7.82
C SER A 111 -0.26 -5.97 6.53
N PHE A 112 -0.22 -5.06 5.55
CA PHE A 112 0.53 -5.29 4.33
C PHE A 112 2.03 -5.20 4.65
N ARG A 113 2.68 -6.37 4.79
CA ARG A 113 4.11 -6.46 5.11
C ARG A 113 4.91 -6.90 3.90
N PHE A 114 6.04 -6.23 3.69
CA PHE A 114 7.11 -6.67 2.81
C PHE A 114 7.86 -7.85 3.45
N ASP A 115 7.18 -8.99 3.61
CA ASP A 115 7.79 -10.19 4.17
C ASP A 115 8.45 -11.02 3.04
N SER A 116 9.72 -11.35 3.20
CA SER A 116 10.53 -12.07 2.19
C SER A 116 10.04 -13.50 1.94
N LYS A 117 9.18 -14.04 2.80
CA LYS A 117 8.68 -15.41 2.75
C LYS A 117 7.67 -15.70 1.63
N TYR A 118 7.06 -14.67 1.03
CA TYR A 118 6.05 -14.83 -0.02
C TYR A 118 6.59 -14.66 -1.45
N GLN A 119 7.88 -14.41 -1.63
CA GLN A 119 8.49 -14.34 -2.97
C GLN A 119 8.56 -15.72 -3.66
N THR A 120 8.47 -16.83 -2.93
CA THR A 120 8.59 -18.18 -3.49
C THR A 120 7.28 -18.80 -3.95
N THR A 121 6.12 -18.26 -3.55
CA THR A 121 4.82 -18.93 -3.82
C THR A 121 4.27 -18.64 -5.22
N PHE A 122 4.66 -17.53 -5.85
CA PHE A 122 4.17 -17.16 -7.20
C PHE A 122 4.84 -17.93 -8.34
N GLU A 123 5.98 -18.58 -8.12
CA GLU A 123 6.62 -19.43 -9.13
C GLU A 123 5.97 -20.82 -9.25
N LEU A 124 5.27 -21.29 -8.21
CA LEU A 124 4.70 -22.64 -8.16
C LEU A 124 3.27 -22.75 -8.72
N SER A 125 2.62 -21.63 -9.06
CA SER A 125 1.27 -21.63 -9.65
C SER A 125 1.26 -21.44 -11.17
N ARG A 126 2.43 -21.49 -11.83
CA ARG A 126 2.58 -21.53 -13.29
C ARG A 126 3.16 -22.87 -13.72
N VAL A 127 2.37 -23.93 -13.57
CA VAL A 127 2.56 -25.22 -14.24
C VAL A 127 1.23 -25.63 -14.84
#